data_AF-A0A7L9C9D2-F1
#
_entry.id   AF-A0A7L9C9D2-F1
#
_cell.length_a   1.000
_cell.length_b   1.000
_cell.length_c   1.000
_cell.angle_alpha   90.00
_cell.angle_beta   90.00
_cell.angle_gamma   90.00
#
_symmetry.space_group_name_H-M   'P 1'
#
loop_
_entity.id
_entity.type
_entity.pdbx_description
1 polymer ?
#
loop_
_entity_poly.entity_id
_entity_poly.type
_entity_poly.pdbx_seq_one_letter_code
_entity_poly.pdbx_strand_id
1 'polypeptide(L)'
;MEIPVYSKQGEKIDCVQLDKKKFGTPIRTTLLRDAIIMYEANKRQGNASTKTKAEVAGGGKKPWVQKHTGRARAGSIRSPLWKGGGIVFGPKPRDYSFTITKKAKKSALYSAIAVRARDNELIVVDDFKLVVPKTKEMATTLKALGIYGTSCLIVIPQANEVIWKSARNIPYVKVMTSSALNAYEVLKPKKILIMRDALDKIQ
;
A
#
# COMPACT_ATOMS: atom_id res chain seq x y z
N MET A 1 -19.26 8.64 -17.14
CA MET A 1 -18.47 9.86 -16.94
C MET A 1 -17.48 9.92 -18.07
N GLU A 2 -17.33 11.09 -18.70
CA GLU A 2 -16.35 11.30 -19.77
C GLU A 2 -15.08 11.88 -19.17
N ILE A 3 -13.93 11.33 -19.56
CA ILE A 3 -12.62 11.79 -19.09
C ILE A 3 -11.78 12.18 -20.30
N PRO A 4 -11.19 13.38 -20.31
CA PRO A 4 -10.32 13.80 -21.40
C PRO A 4 -9.07 12.92 -21.47
N VAL A 5 -8.69 12.56 -22.69
CA VAL A 5 -7.44 11.89 -23.01
C VAL A 5 -6.44 12.93 -23.49
N TYR A 6 -5.26 12.91 -22.88
CA TYR A 6 -4.17 13.82 -23.18
C TYR A 6 -3.08 13.15 -24.02
N SER A 7 -2.41 13.96 -24.83
CA SER A 7 -1.16 13.61 -25.50
C SER A 7 0.02 13.62 -24.52
N LYS A 8 1.19 13.17 -24.98
CA LYS A 8 2.44 13.30 -24.20
C LYS A 8 2.80 14.77 -23.92
N GLN A 9 2.33 15.67 -24.77
CA GLN A 9 2.55 17.12 -24.72
C GLN A 9 1.51 17.84 -23.86
N GLY A 10 0.52 17.13 -23.31
CA GLY A 10 -0.52 17.72 -22.46
C GLY A 10 -1.71 18.30 -23.24
N GLU A 11 -1.79 18.07 -24.55
CA GLU A 11 -2.92 18.51 -25.37
C GLU A 11 -4.08 17.53 -25.27
N LYS A 12 -5.31 18.03 -25.21
CA LYS A 12 -6.51 17.20 -25.20
C LYS A 12 -6.77 16.66 -26.61
N ILE A 13 -6.67 15.34 -26.79
CA ILE A 13 -6.88 14.67 -28.09
C ILE A 13 -8.32 14.19 -28.20
N ASP A 14 -8.83 13.54 -27.15
CA ASP A 14 -10.08 12.77 -27.22
C ASP A 14 -10.75 12.70 -25.83
N CYS A 15 -11.90 12.03 -25.73
CA CYS A 15 -12.57 11.73 -24.47
C CYS A 15 -12.90 10.24 -24.39
N VAL A 16 -12.55 9.60 -23.27
CA VAL A 16 -12.90 8.19 -23.01
C VAL A 16 -14.10 8.13 -22.06
N GLN A 17 -15.06 7.27 -22.39
CA GLN A 17 -16.19 6.98 -21.52
C GLN A 17 -15.82 5.88 -20.51
N LEU A 18 -16.02 6.15 -19.22
CA LEU A 18 -15.96 5.13 -18.17
C LEU A 18 -17.26 4.32 -18.12
N ASP A 19 -17.15 2.99 -18.07
CA ASP A 19 -18.28 2.07 -17.89
C ASP A 19 -19.10 2.43 -16.64
N LYS A 20 -20.36 2.82 -16.86
CA LYS A 20 -21.30 3.20 -15.80
C LYS A 20 -21.59 2.04 -14.85
N LYS A 21 -21.54 0.78 -15.30
CA LYS A 21 -21.81 -0.37 -14.43
C LYS A 21 -20.70 -0.58 -13.39
N LYS A 22 -19.44 -0.34 -13.78
CA LYS A 22 -18.28 -0.52 -12.91
C LYS A 22 -18.03 0.72 -12.04
N PHE A 23 -17.99 1.91 -12.65
CA PHE A 23 -17.59 3.15 -11.98
C PHE A 23 -18.76 4.05 -11.54
N GLY A 24 -19.98 3.77 -11.99
CA GLY A 24 -21.17 4.55 -11.64
C GLY A 24 -21.85 4.11 -10.33
N THR A 25 -21.32 3.08 -9.65
CA THR A 25 -21.86 2.66 -8.35
C THR A 25 -21.59 3.71 -7.27
N PRO A 26 -22.47 3.82 -6.24
CA PRO A 26 -22.22 4.73 -5.12
C PRO A 26 -20.93 4.33 -4.39
N ILE A 27 -20.13 5.33 -4.04
CA ILE A 27 -18.82 5.14 -3.41
C ILE A 27 -19.03 4.56 -2.01
N ARG A 28 -18.51 3.35 -1.78
CA ARG A 28 -18.59 2.66 -0.48
C ARG A 28 -17.35 2.96 0.35
N THR A 29 -17.41 3.99 1.19
CA THR A 29 -16.29 4.44 2.02
C THR A 29 -15.81 3.39 3.03
N THR A 30 -16.74 2.62 3.62
CA THR A 30 -16.43 1.51 4.54
C THR A 30 -15.61 0.41 3.85
N LEU A 31 -16.04 0.01 2.65
CA LEU A 31 -15.34 -0.99 1.84
C LEU A 31 -13.93 -0.54 1.44
N LEU A 32 -13.76 0.75 1.12
CA LEU A 32 -12.45 1.33 0.84
C LEU A 32 -11.54 1.29 2.08
N ARG A 33 -12.07 1.68 3.24
CA ARG A 33 -11.35 1.60 4.52
C ARG A 33 -10.91 0.17 4.81
N ASP A 34 -11.80 -0.81 4.69
CA ASP A 34 -11.49 -2.21 4.96
C ASP A 34 -10.42 -2.74 4.01
N ALA A 35 -10.48 -2.38 2.73
CA ALA A 35 -9.47 -2.74 1.74
C ALA A 35 -8.09 -2.14 2.06
N ILE A 36 -8.06 -0.89 2.56
CA ILE A 36 -6.83 -0.21 3.00
C ILE A 36 -6.26 -0.90 4.24
N ILE A 37 -7.07 -1.10 5.29
CA ILE A 37 -6.65 -1.73 6.54
C ILE A 37 -6.12 -3.15 6.25
N MET A 38 -6.82 -3.92 5.40
CA MET A 38 -6.37 -5.24 4.97
C MET A 38 -5.00 -5.17 4.30
N TYR A 39 -4.81 -4.24 3.37
CA TYR A 39 -3.56 -4.10 2.65
C TYR A 39 -2.39 -3.69 3.57
N GLU A 40 -2.62 -2.78 4.51
CA GLU A 40 -1.60 -2.37 5.49
C GLU A 40 -1.30 -3.46 6.52
N ALA A 41 -2.31 -4.16 7.01
CA ALA A 41 -2.13 -5.28 7.93
C ALA A 41 -1.29 -6.40 7.29
N ASN A 42 -1.56 -6.73 6.02
CA ASN A 42 -0.84 -7.77 5.28
C ASN A 42 0.62 -7.40 4.96
N LYS A 43 1.00 -6.11 5.07
CA LYS A 43 2.40 -5.68 4.94
C LYS A 43 3.23 -5.91 6.20
N ARG A 44 2.60 -6.20 7.34
CA ARG A 44 3.29 -6.35 8.62
C ARG A 44 3.92 -7.73 8.71
N GLN A 45 5.22 -7.76 9.02
CA GLN A 45 5.96 -9.02 9.20
C GLN A 45 5.65 -9.71 10.55
N GLY A 46 5.40 -8.93 11.61
CA GLY A 46 5.00 -9.47 12.90
C GLY A 46 6.07 -10.29 13.64
N ASN A 47 7.35 -9.94 13.49
CA ASN A 47 8.50 -10.65 14.09
C ASN A 47 8.89 -10.18 15.52
N ALA A 48 8.14 -9.26 16.12
CA ALA A 48 8.43 -8.77 17.47
C ALA A 48 8.24 -9.89 18.50
N SER A 49 9.25 -10.12 19.34
CA SER A 49 9.23 -11.16 20.37
C SER A 49 9.94 -10.71 21.65
N THR A 50 9.46 -11.20 22.78
CA THR A 50 10.09 -11.03 24.10
C THR A 50 10.25 -12.38 24.78
N LYS A 51 11.27 -12.49 25.64
CA LYS A 51 11.48 -13.69 26.45
C LYS A 51 10.54 -13.66 27.65
N THR A 52 9.67 -14.65 27.73
CA THR A 52 8.87 -14.96 28.90
C THR A 52 9.77 -15.55 30.01
N LYS A 53 9.23 -15.66 31.23
CA LYS A 53 9.93 -16.28 32.37
C LYS A 53 10.51 -17.67 32.04
N ALA A 54 9.86 -18.44 31.17
CA ALA A 54 10.31 -19.77 30.77
C ALA A 54 11.51 -19.74 29.79
N GLU A 55 11.58 -18.71 28.95
CA GLU A 55 12.59 -18.58 27.89
C GLU A 55 13.86 -17.84 28.35
N VAL A 56 13.80 -17.16 29.51
CA VAL A 56 14.98 -16.53 30.11
C VAL A 56 15.92 -17.61 30.65
N ALA A 57 17.19 -17.53 30.26
CA ALA A 57 18.25 -18.40 30.77
C ALA A 57 18.48 -18.11 32.27
N GLY A 58 18.44 -19.16 33.10
CA GLY A 58 18.64 -19.03 34.54
C GLY A 58 18.09 -20.23 35.31
N GLY A 59 18.30 -20.22 36.63
CA GLY A 59 17.94 -21.33 37.51
C GLY A 59 16.45 -21.45 37.82
N GLY A 60 16.00 -22.69 38.06
CA GLY A 60 14.71 -23.01 38.69
C GLY A 60 14.78 -23.10 40.21
N LYS A 61 15.99 -23.09 40.80
CA LYS A 61 16.20 -23.14 42.25
C LYS A 61 15.63 -21.88 42.90
N LYS A 62 14.92 -22.09 44.00
CA LYS A 62 14.38 -21.00 44.81
C LYS A 62 15.53 -20.15 45.39
N PRO A 63 15.46 -18.81 45.32
CA PRO A 63 16.53 -17.95 45.83
C PRO A 63 16.82 -18.13 47.32
N TRP A 64 15.78 -18.38 48.14
CA TRP A 64 15.89 -18.69 49.57
C TRP A 64 14.69 -19.51 50.06
N VAL A 65 14.80 -20.06 51.27
CA VAL A 65 13.76 -20.88 51.92
C VAL A 65 12.47 -20.09 52.19
N GLN A 66 11.34 -20.78 52.41
CA GLN A 66 10.00 -20.16 52.46
C GLN A 66 9.77 -19.20 53.65
N LYS A 67 10.48 -19.39 54.77
CA LYS A 67 10.34 -18.66 56.03
C LYS A 67 11.72 -18.50 56.71
N HIS A 68 11.78 -17.72 57.79
CA HIS A 68 12.96 -17.55 58.65
C HIS A 68 14.16 -16.81 58.03
N THR A 69 13.92 -15.97 57.00
CA THR A 69 14.99 -15.18 56.34
C THR A 69 14.82 -13.67 56.47
N GLY A 70 13.70 -13.18 57.02
CA GLY A 70 13.37 -11.75 57.09
C GLY A 70 13.11 -11.07 55.75
N ARG A 71 13.24 -11.79 54.62
CA ARG A 71 13.06 -11.27 53.25
C ARG A 71 11.65 -11.55 52.71
N ALA A 72 11.21 -10.76 51.73
CA ALA A 72 10.01 -11.07 50.95
C ALA A 72 10.12 -12.46 50.30
N ARG A 73 9.00 -13.16 50.05
CA ARG A 73 9.05 -14.51 49.46
C ARG A 73 9.29 -14.41 47.94
N ALA A 74 10.25 -15.18 47.44
CA ALA A 74 10.54 -15.27 46.00
C ALA A 74 10.60 -16.74 45.53
N GLY A 75 10.04 -17.00 44.35
CA GLY A 75 10.02 -18.34 43.75
C GLY A 75 11.17 -18.62 42.79
N SER A 76 11.62 -17.63 42.03
CA SER A 76 12.70 -17.76 41.04
C SER A 76 13.29 -16.40 40.70
N ILE A 77 14.59 -16.37 40.40
CA ILE A 77 15.29 -15.18 39.89
C ILE A 77 14.84 -14.74 38.49
N ARG A 78 14.18 -15.63 37.73
CA ARG A 78 13.65 -15.34 36.38
C ARG A 78 12.31 -14.60 36.40
N SER A 79 11.80 -14.29 37.60
CA SER A 79 10.53 -13.59 37.79
C SER A 79 10.54 -12.22 37.09
N PRO A 80 9.45 -11.78 36.48
CA PRO A 80 9.34 -10.46 35.85
C PRO A 80 9.58 -9.28 36.80
N LEU A 81 9.40 -9.49 38.10
CA LEU A 81 9.65 -8.48 39.12
C LEU A 81 11.15 -8.22 39.34
N TRP A 82 12.02 -9.11 38.85
CA TRP A 82 13.47 -9.05 39.06
C TRP A 82 14.18 -8.45 37.86
N LYS A 83 15.28 -7.73 38.11
CA LYS A 83 16.16 -7.25 37.05
C LYS A 83 16.71 -8.42 36.23
N GLY A 84 16.54 -8.38 34.92
CA GLY A 84 16.93 -9.47 34.01
C GLY A 84 15.97 -10.67 33.99
N GLY A 85 14.81 -10.57 34.66
CA GLY A 85 13.72 -11.54 34.58
C GLY A 85 12.97 -11.51 33.26
N GLY A 86 12.03 -12.45 33.08
CA GLY A 86 11.20 -12.51 31.86
C GLY A 86 10.15 -11.42 31.80
N ILE A 87 9.62 -11.14 30.62
CA ILE A 87 8.56 -10.13 30.40
C ILE A 87 7.18 -10.80 30.44
N VAL A 88 6.23 -10.22 31.16
CA VAL A 88 4.81 -10.67 31.17
C VAL A 88 4.05 -9.91 30.09
N PHE A 89 3.24 -10.64 29.30
CA PHE A 89 2.40 -10.07 28.23
C PHE A 89 3.16 -9.18 27.23
N GLY A 90 4.45 -9.45 27.02
CA GLY A 90 5.22 -8.82 25.96
C GLY A 90 4.79 -9.32 24.58
N PRO A 91 5.20 -8.63 23.50
CA PRO A 91 4.87 -9.02 22.15
C PRO A 91 5.39 -10.42 21.83
N LYS A 92 4.61 -11.16 21.06
CA LYS A 92 4.97 -12.44 20.46
C LYS A 92 4.76 -12.38 18.95
N PRO A 93 5.54 -13.15 18.18
CA PRO A 93 5.36 -13.21 16.75
C PRO A 93 3.94 -13.67 16.41
N ARG A 94 3.30 -12.97 15.48
CA ARG A 94 1.93 -13.30 15.04
C ARG A 94 1.71 -12.88 13.61
N ASP A 95 0.79 -13.57 12.95
CA ASP A 95 0.27 -13.14 11.67
C ASP A 95 -0.78 -12.02 11.87
N TYR A 96 -0.62 -10.94 11.12
CA TYR A 96 -1.56 -9.81 11.08
C TYR A 96 -2.49 -9.91 9.88
N SER A 97 -2.27 -10.89 9.01
CA SER A 97 -2.94 -10.96 7.73
C SER A 97 -4.41 -11.31 7.88
N PHE A 98 -5.24 -10.67 7.06
CA PHE A 98 -6.61 -11.06 6.85
C PHE A 98 -7.03 -10.76 5.41
N THR A 99 -8.16 -11.32 4.97
CA THR A 99 -8.63 -11.13 3.60
C THR A 99 -10.12 -10.82 3.55
N ILE A 100 -10.48 -9.96 2.60
CA ILE A 100 -11.87 -9.73 2.18
C ILE A 100 -12.17 -10.52 0.90
N THR A 101 -13.45 -10.63 0.52
CA THR A 101 -13.86 -11.39 -0.67
C THR A 101 -13.29 -10.79 -1.96
N LYS A 102 -13.09 -11.61 -3.00
CA LYS A 102 -12.57 -11.13 -4.31
C LYS A 102 -13.46 -10.05 -4.93
N LYS A 103 -14.78 -10.17 -4.79
CA LYS A 103 -15.77 -9.18 -5.25
C LYS A 103 -15.62 -7.86 -4.50
N ALA A 104 -15.42 -7.91 -3.17
CA ALA A 104 -15.15 -6.74 -2.35
C ALA A 104 -13.87 -6.00 -2.80
N LYS A 105 -12.76 -6.72 -3.06
CA LYS A 105 -11.51 -6.11 -3.56
C LYS A 105 -11.71 -5.37 -4.89
N LYS A 106 -12.42 -5.99 -5.85
CA LYS A 106 -12.73 -5.37 -7.15
C LYS A 106 -13.62 -4.15 -7.00
N SER A 107 -14.68 -4.24 -6.20
CA SER A 107 -15.59 -3.13 -5.94
C SER A 107 -14.89 -1.96 -5.24
N ALA A 108 -13.95 -2.24 -4.33
CA ALA A 108 -13.11 -1.21 -3.72
C ALA A 108 -12.21 -0.52 -4.75
N LEU A 109 -11.59 -1.27 -5.66
CA LEU A 109 -10.77 -0.69 -6.74
C LEU A 109 -11.61 0.23 -7.64
N TYR A 110 -12.78 -0.21 -8.08
CA TYR A 110 -13.66 0.62 -8.91
C TYR A 110 -14.14 1.87 -8.18
N SER A 111 -14.47 1.75 -6.89
CA SER A 111 -14.83 2.91 -6.06
C SER A 111 -13.66 3.90 -5.94
N ALA A 112 -12.43 3.41 -5.76
CA ALA A 112 -11.24 4.26 -5.66
C ALA A 112 -10.97 5.03 -6.96
N ILE A 113 -11.07 4.37 -8.11
CA ILE A 113 -10.90 5.03 -9.42
C ILE A 113 -12.03 6.03 -9.68
N ALA A 114 -13.27 5.68 -9.32
CA ALA A 114 -14.42 6.57 -9.47
C ALA A 114 -14.30 7.83 -8.61
N VAL A 115 -13.77 7.74 -7.38
CA VAL A 115 -13.45 8.91 -6.54
C VAL A 115 -12.45 9.81 -7.25
N ARG A 116 -11.32 9.25 -7.71
CA ARG A 116 -10.26 10.01 -8.40
C ARG A 116 -10.74 10.66 -9.69
N ALA A 117 -11.66 10.00 -10.39
CA ALA A 117 -12.32 10.57 -11.56
C ALA A 117 -13.21 11.77 -11.21
N ARG A 118 -14.01 11.67 -10.14
CA ARG A 118 -14.88 12.77 -9.68
C ARG A 118 -14.09 13.99 -9.20
N ASP A 119 -12.94 13.76 -8.59
CA ASP A 119 -12.09 14.82 -8.04
C ASP A 119 -11.14 15.44 -9.09
N ASN A 120 -11.26 15.06 -10.38
CA ASN A 120 -10.36 15.49 -11.46
C ASN A 120 -8.87 15.19 -11.17
N GLU A 121 -8.63 14.05 -10.51
CA GLU A 121 -7.29 13.56 -10.16
C GLU A 121 -6.82 12.40 -11.04
N LEU A 122 -7.73 11.88 -11.87
CA LEU A 122 -7.45 10.88 -12.88
C LEU A 122 -7.15 11.56 -14.22
N ILE A 123 -5.97 11.30 -14.76
CA ILE A 123 -5.51 11.75 -16.07
C ILE A 123 -5.33 10.52 -16.96
N VAL A 124 -5.95 10.54 -18.14
CA VAL A 124 -5.81 9.48 -19.13
C VAL A 124 -4.87 9.95 -20.24
N VAL A 125 -3.93 9.10 -20.64
CA VAL A 125 -3.03 9.36 -21.77
C VAL A 125 -3.22 8.28 -22.81
N ASP A 126 -3.20 8.66 -24.08
CA ASP A 126 -3.43 7.72 -25.19
C ASP A 126 -2.35 6.64 -25.26
N ASP A 127 -1.12 7.05 -25.62
CA ASP A 127 0.01 6.14 -25.70
C ASP A 127 1.27 6.81 -25.12
N PHE A 128 2.00 6.02 -24.33
CA PHE A 128 3.26 6.42 -23.74
C PHE A 128 4.35 5.40 -24.10
N LYS A 129 4.74 5.37 -25.37
CA LYS A 129 5.93 4.65 -25.86
C LYS A 129 7.20 5.49 -25.68
N LEU A 130 8.19 4.93 -24.99
CA LEU A 130 9.57 5.41 -24.96
C LEU A 130 10.45 4.37 -25.65
N VAL A 131 11.33 4.80 -26.56
CA VAL A 131 12.26 3.91 -27.26
C VAL A 131 13.50 3.64 -26.39
N VAL A 132 13.96 4.64 -25.65
CA VAL A 132 15.17 4.58 -24.81
C VAL A 132 14.79 4.97 -23.37
N PRO A 133 15.33 4.30 -22.33
CA PRO A 133 15.03 4.66 -20.95
C PRO A 133 15.69 6.01 -20.60
N LYS A 134 14.91 7.08 -20.59
CA LYS A 134 15.36 8.45 -20.30
C LYS A 134 14.45 9.13 -19.29
N THR A 135 15.00 9.39 -18.11
CA THR A 135 14.29 10.07 -17.00
C THR A 135 13.92 11.52 -17.33
N LYS A 136 14.75 12.21 -18.12
CA LYS A 136 14.49 13.58 -18.57
C LYS A 136 13.21 13.68 -19.40
N GLU A 137 13.01 12.73 -20.32
CA GLU A 137 11.81 12.67 -21.17
C GLU A 137 10.54 12.43 -20.33
N MET A 138 10.61 11.50 -19.37
CA MET A 138 9.53 11.28 -18.41
C MET A 138 9.24 12.53 -17.56
N ALA A 139 10.27 13.22 -17.09
CA ALA A 139 10.07 14.45 -16.33
C ALA A 139 9.42 15.56 -17.17
N THR A 140 9.78 15.68 -18.45
CA THR A 140 9.15 16.66 -19.34
C THR A 140 7.68 16.36 -19.60
N THR A 141 7.30 15.10 -19.78
CA THR A 141 5.88 14.74 -19.99
C THR A 141 5.06 14.95 -18.72
N LEU A 142 5.61 14.61 -17.54
CA LEU A 142 4.95 14.89 -16.27
C LEU A 142 4.76 16.41 -16.02
N LYS A 143 5.70 17.24 -16.50
CA LYS A 143 5.58 18.71 -16.45
C LYS A 143 4.49 19.22 -17.40
N ALA A 144 4.47 18.71 -18.63
CA ALA A 144 3.46 19.06 -19.62
C ALA A 144 2.03 18.73 -19.15
N LEU A 145 1.88 17.62 -18.42
CA LEU A 145 0.61 17.19 -17.82
C LEU A 145 0.30 17.88 -16.47
N GLY A 146 1.13 18.81 -16.00
CA GLY A 146 0.89 19.57 -14.76
C GLY A 146 0.99 18.73 -13.47
N ILE A 147 1.60 17.54 -13.52
CA ILE A 147 1.69 16.61 -12.38
C ILE A 147 3.09 16.51 -11.79
N TYR A 148 4.07 17.18 -12.38
CA TYR A 148 5.43 17.22 -11.86
C TYR A 148 5.51 17.81 -10.44
N GLY A 149 6.24 17.16 -9.55
CA GLY A 149 6.36 17.57 -8.14
C GLY A 149 5.21 17.12 -7.24
N THR A 150 4.19 16.46 -7.79
CA THR A 150 3.10 15.83 -7.01
C THR A 150 3.26 14.31 -6.97
N SER A 151 2.63 13.65 -5.98
CA SER A 151 2.62 12.19 -5.94
C SER A 151 1.73 11.64 -7.04
N CYS A 152 2.31 10.79 -7.90
CA CYS A 152 1.66 10.27 -9.08
C CYS A 152 1.85 8.75 -9.19
N LEU A 153 0.76 8.04 -9.48
CA LEU A 153 0.80 6.65 -9.92
C LEU A 153 0.60 6.58 -11.43
N ILE A 154 1.58 6.02 -12.13
CA ILE A 154 1.52 5.72 -13.57
C ILE A 154 1.06 4.26 -13.72
N VAL A 155 -0.06 4.06 -14.41
CA VAL A 155 -0.64 2.75 -14.68
C VAL A 155 -0.44 2.37 -16.15
N ILE A 156 0.27 1.27 -16.36
CA ILE A 156 0.64 0.75 -17.69
C ILE A 156 -0.08 -0.59 -17.98
N PRO A 157 -0.39 -0.92 -19.25
CA PRO A 157 -1.19 -2.11 -19.58
C PRO A 157 -0.41 -3.42 -19.41
N GLN A 158 0.92 -3.38 -19.52
CA GLN A 158 1.84 -4.50 -19.37
C GLN A 158 3.18 -4.00 -18.82
N ALA A 159 3.99 -4.89 -18.25
CA ALA A 159 5.30 -4.53 -17.74
C ALA A 159 6.18 -4.01 -18.89
N ASN A 160 6.62 -2.76 -18.80
CA ASN A 160 7.54 -2.15 -19.74
C ASN A 160 8.74 -1.60 -18.96
N GLU A 161 9.90 -2.23 -19.17
CA GLU A 161 11.11 -1.90 -18.45
C GLU A 161 11.63 -0.50 -18.78
N VAL A 162 11.41 -0.02 -20.01
CA VAL A 162 11.84 1.31 -20.47
C VAL A 162 11.11 2.39 -19.68
N ILE A 163 9.79 2.25 -19.55
CA ILE A 163 8.94 3.18 -18.80
C ILE A 163 9.28 3.12 -17.31
N TRP A 164 9.42 1.91 -16.76
CA TRP A 164 9.76 1.72 -15.36
C TRP A 164 11.13 2.33 -15.01
N LYS A 165 12.18 2.06 -15.81
CA LYS A 165 13.53 2.65 -15.64
C LYS A 165 13.50 4.18 -15.76
N SER A 166 12.65 4.72 -16.63
CA SER A 166 12.52 6.18 -16.83
C SER A 166 11.79 6.90 -15.69
N ALA A 167 10.89 6.21 -14.98
CA ALA A 167 10.13 6.80 -13.89
C ALA A 167 10.68 6.51 -12.49
N ARG A 168 11.38 5.39 -12.27
CA ARG A 168 11.77 4.91 -10.93
C ARG A 168 12.60 5.90 -10.10
N ASN A 169 13.35 6.78 -10.77
CA ASN A 169 14.23 7.76 -10.11
C ASN A 169 13.54 9.10 -9.84
N ILE A 170 12.31 9.30 -10.33
CA ILE A 170 11.56 10.54 -10.12
C ILE A 170 10.86 10.44 -8.75
N PRO A 171 11.08 11.41 -7.85
CA PRO A 171 10.49 11.36 -6.51
C PRO A 171 8.96 11.41 -6.59
N TYR A 172 8.31 10.69 -5.68
CA TYR A 172 6.84 10.59 -5.57
C TYR A 172 6.11 9.97 -6.78
N VAL A 173 6.84 9.47 -7.78
CA VAL A 173 6.28 8.76 -8.92
C VAL A 173 6.43 7.26 -8.71
N LYS A 174 5.35 6.52 -8.95
CA LYS A 174 5.35 5.06 -8.94
C LYS A 174 4.76 4.54 -10.24
N VAL A 175 5.32 3.47 -10.78
CA VAL A 175 4.78 2.77 -11.94
C VAL A 175 4.20 1.44 -11.50
N MET A 176 2.99 1.11 -11.95
CA MET A 176 2.35 -0.18 -11.73
C MET A 176 1.63 -0.64 -13.00
N THR A 177 1.47 -1.96 -13.14
CA THR A 177 0.66 -2.54 -14.21
C THR A 177 -0.82 -2.55 -13.83
N SER A 178 -1.71 -2.54 -14.83
CA SER A 178 -3.16 -2.67 -14.60
C SER A 178 -3.53 -3.93 -13.82
N SER A 179 -2.82 -5.05 -14.05
CA SER A 179 -3.06 -6.32 -13.35
C SER A 179 -2.70 -6.31 -11.86
N ALA A 180 -1.73 -5.47 -11.45
CA ALA A 180 -1.29 -5.37 -10.05
C ALA A 180 -2.01 -4.24 -9.29
N LEU A 181 -2.92 -3.53 -9.96
CA LEU A 181 -3.59 -2.36 -9.41
C LEU A 181 -4.54 -2.75 -8.27
N ASN A 182 -4.52 -1.96 -7.19
CA ASN A 182 -5.36 -2.18 -6.03
C ASN A 182 -5.82 -0.84 -5.45
N ALA A 183 -6.87 -0.87 -4.62
CA ALA A 183 -7.49 0.36 -4.08
C ALA A 183 -6.52 1.21 -3.25
N TYR A 184 -5.60 0.58 -2.51
CA TYR A 184 -4.60 1.29 -1.71
C TYR A 184 -3.63 2.11 -2.57
N GLU A 185 -3.09 1.50 -3.62
CA GLU A 185 -2.15 2.16 -4.52
C GLU A 185 -2.81 3.28 -5.33
N VAL A 186 -4.10 3.16 -5.63
CA VAL A 186 -4.92 4.22 -6.28
C VAL A 186 -5.18 5.39 -5.29
N LEU A 187 -5.41 5.10 -4.02
CA LEU A 187 -5.73 6.13 -3.01
C LEU A 187 -4.51 6.77 -2.34
N LYS A 188 -3.31 6.23 -2.52
CA LYS A 188 -2.09 6.79 -1.95
C LYS A 188 -1.57 8.08 -2.64
N PRO A 189 -1.44 8.16 -3.98
CA PRO A 189 -0.94 9.34 -4.68
C PRO A 189 -2.03 10.42 -4.81
N LYS A 190 -1.66 11.69 -5.04
CA LYS A 190 -2.59 12.78 -5.33
C LYS A 190 -3.18 12.71 -6.74
N LYS A 191 -2.38 12.26 -7.71
CA LYS A 191 -2.79 12.15 -9.12
C LYS A 191 -2.54 10.73 -9.63
N ILE A 192 -3.34 10.31 -10.60
CA ILE A 192 -3.17 9.03 -11.28
C ILE A 192 -3.11 9.28 -12.77
N LEU A 193 -2.08 8.72 -13.40
CA LEU A 193 -1.88 8.72 -14.84
C LEU A 193 -2.16 7.31 -15.36
N ILE A 194 -3.24 7.10 -16.11
CA ILE A 194 -3.59 5.79 -16.67
C ILE A 194 -3.48 5.84 -18.19
N MET A 195 -2.77 4.89 -18.80
CA MET A 195 -2.79 4.74 -20.26
C MET A 195 -4.16 4.25 -20.73
N ARG A 196 -4.63 4.66 -21.91
CA ARG A 196 -5.91 4.23 -22.50
C ARG A 196 -6.03 2.70 -22.52
N ASP A 197 -5.02 2.00 -23.04
CA ASP A 197 -4.94 0.54 -23.06
C ASP A 197 -5.02 -0.10 -21.65
N ALA A 198 -4.46 0.58 -20.64
CA ALA A 198 -4.50 0.10 -19.27
C ALA A 198 -5.89 0.27 -18.66
N LEU A 199 -6.58 1.37 -19.00
CA LEU A 199 -7.95 1.63 -18.58
C LEU A 199 -8.88 0.56 -19.16
N ASP A 200 -8.77 0.24 -20.45
CA ASP A 200 -9.61 -0.76 -21.11
C ASP A 200 -9.47 -2.16 -20.49
N LYS A 201 -8.26 -2.53 -20.03
CA LYS A 201 -8.05 -3.78 -19.29
C LYS A 201 -8.66 -3.80 -17.88
N ILE A 202 -8.85 -2.63 -17.27
CA ILE A 202 -9.47 -2.48 -15.95
C ILE A 202 -10.99 -2.46 -16.07
N GLN A 203 -11.49 -1.85 -17.16
CA GLN A 203 -12.91 -1.76 -17.51
C GLN A 203 -13.52 -3.12 -17.88
#